data_AF-A0A3Q3GS74-F1
#
_entry.id   AF-A0A3Q3GS74-F1
#
_cell.length_a   1.000
_cell.length_b   1.000
_cell.length_c   1.000
_cell.angle_alpha   90.00
_cell.angle_beta   90.00
_cell.angle_gamma   90.00
#
_symmetry.space_group_name_H-M   'P 1'
#
loop_
_entity.id
_entity.type
_entity.pdbx_description
1 polymer ?
#
loop_
_entity_poly.entity_id
_entity_poly.type
_entity_poly.pdbx_seq_one_letter_code
_entity_poly.pdbx_strand_id
1 'polypeptide(L)'
;MCSVHCVAYCQKDAQQKQTTPGRRPKQNKPKLGKSTDKGPRAATGKPKIKASPAAPAQTVLTQVLNRGKFKRVGETISVQSGDTLELRCRGKPVQWSVPSYLEEDDDGRLRIVQQERYGVLTLVNTTGADTGEYTCFPMYCEDTDCRKEYQKANKVFVFFPDPHELFVPSSDYYEVIQLRSNWPTVLPCQVTSPEAKVTLHREFPPAEVAVDGTEISFNVRKGMTIHRPRPYHAGALFCVASLGNLRQSSTKYMLIYVNYPMAPPAPVIQASSGSVGVGDNLQVSCSVIGEQDVGVEFIWEYPGQQIGRPLYTQENISPVAGGSARQQSKSVLLVDEARDMDEGMYTCTAQNLQGAKSVSTTVKVVPKVKPKKPLTNKTK
;
A
#
# COMPACT_ATOMS: atom_id res chain seq x y z
N MET A 1 39.33 1.80 39.30
CA MET A 1 40.36 1.26 38.39
C MET A 1 39.89 1.57 36.97
N CYS A 2 40.12 2.77 36.43
CA CYS A 2 41.31 3.22 35.69
C CYS A 2 41.70 2.24 34.57
N SER A 3 41.31 2.53 33.33
CA SER A 3 42.15 3.06 32.22
C SER A 3 42.63 1.89 31.34
N VAL A 4 42.98 1.93 30.05
CA VAL A 4 43.48 2.90 29.05
C VAL A 4 43.19 2.16 27.70
N HIS A 5 42.85 2.74 26.53
CA HIS A 5 43.76 3.49 25.67
C HIS A 5 43.05 4.15 24.49
N CYS A 6 43.37 5.44 24.34
CA CYS A 6 43.25 6.27 23.16
C CYS A 6 44.68 6.44 22.60
N VAL A 7 44.86 6.49 21.27
CA VAL A 7 45.99 7.17 20.61
C VAL A 7 45.51 7.74 19.27
N ALA A 8 45.86 9.01 19.07
CA ALA A 8 45.51 9.88 17.95
C ALA A 8 46.72 10.15 17.03
N TYR A 9 46.48 11.01 16.02
CA TYR A 9 47.37 11.71 15.07
C TYR A 9 47.69 10.98 13.74
N CYS A 10 47.76 11.61 12.56
CA CYS A 10 47.98 13.02 12.21
C CYS A 10 47.53 13.35 10.76
N GLN A 11 47.17 14.63 10.54
CA GLN A 11 46.95 15.33 9.26
C GLN A 11 48.25 15.61 8.48
N LYS A 12 48.17 15.76 7.13
CA LYS A 12 48.67 16.95 6.40
C LYS A 12 48.29 16.98 4.91
N ASP A 13 48.22 18.23 4.44
CA ASP A 13 47.61 18.79 3.22
C ASP A 13 48.45 18.79 1.92
N ALA A 14 47.71 19.03 0.83
CA ALA A 14 47.96 19.91 -0.34
C ALA A 14 49.06 19.59 -1.38
N GLN A 15 48.67 19.62 -2.67
CA GLN A 15 48.99 20.75 -3.56
C GLN A 15 48.28 20.75 -4.93
N GLN A 16 48.01 21.98 -5.39
CA GLN A 16 47.43 22.45 -6.65
C GLN A 16 48.36 22.28 -7.87
N LYS A 17 47.78 22.35 -9.09
CA LYS A 17 48.41 23.01 -10.26
C LYS A 17 47.37 23.77 -11.12
N GLN A 18 47.66 25.06 -11.36
CA GLN A 18 47.11 25.94 -12.40
C GLN A 18 48.19 26.19 -13.46
N THR A 19 47.81 26.46 -14.74
CA THR A 19 48.11 27.69 -15.54
C THR A 19 47.76 27.53 -17.06
N THR A 20 46.68 28.22 -17.52
CA THR A 20 46.52 29.28 -18.59
C THR A 20 47.41 29.39 -19.88
N PRO A 21 47.15 30.31 -20.87
CA PRO A 21 45.91 30.87 -21.52
C PRO A 21 45.99 31.24 -23.06
N GLY A 22 44.89 31.76 -23.65
CA GLY A 22 44.84 32.72 -24.81
C GLY A 22 44.27 32.16 -26.14
N ARG A 23 43.51 32.83 -27.04
CA ARG A 23 43.32 34.27 -27.40
C ARG A 23 42.12 34.42 -28.41
N ARG A 24 41.43 35.58 -28.45
CA ARG A 24 40.39 36.03 -29.44
C ARG A 24 41.03 36.77 -30.66
N PRO A 25 40.26 37.01 -31.76
CA PRO A 25 39.79 38.38 -32.14
C PRO A 25 38.38 38.39 -32.80
N LYS A 26 37.43 39.33 -32.53
CA LYS A 26 37.14 40.70 -33.03
C LYS A 26 36.85 40.89 -34.56
N GLN A 27 35.55 41.12 -34.86
CA GLN A 27 34.90 42.26 -35.55
C GLN A 27 35.32 42.72 -36.98
N ASN A 28 34.35 42.84 -37.91
CA ASN A 28 34.11 44.10 -38.67
C ASN A 28 32.81 44.13 -39.50
N LYS A 29 32.22 45.33 -39.58
CA LYS A 29 31.07 45.78 -40.42
C LYS A 29 31.48 45.97 -41.90
N PRO A 30 30.54 46.24 -42.82
CA PRO A 30 30.26 47.64 -43.19
C PRO A 30 28.77 48.00 -43.40
N LYS A 31 28.49 49.31 -43.40
CA LYS A 31 27.21 49.97 -43.74
C LYS A 31 27.28 50.60 -45.14
N LEU A 32 26.09 50.82 -45.73
CA LEU A 32 25.57 52.09 -46.32
C LEU A 32 25.24 52.10 -47.83
N GLY A 33 24.04 52.59 -48.16
CA GLY A 33 23.69 53.22 -49.47
C GLY A 33 22.21 53.08 -49.89
N LYS A 34 21.35 54.06 -49.56
CA LYS A 34 20.58 55.00 -50.44
C LYS A 34 19.36 54.38 -51.19
N SER A 35 18.12 54.80 -50.87
CA SER A 35 17.29 55.88 -51.51
C SER A 35 16.57 55.37 -52.78
N THR A 36 15.25 55.39 -53.01
CA THR A 36 14.24 56.49 -53.15
C THR A 36 12.85 55.83 -53.33
N ASP A 37 11.79 56.22 -52.60
CA ASP A 37 10.70 57.15 -52.97
C ASP A 37 9.45 56.53 -53.66
N LYS A 38 8.27 57.12 -53.34
CA LYS A 38 6.90 57.00 -53.89
C LYS A 38 5.92 55.97 -53.30
N GLY A 39 4.90 56.47 -52.57
CA GLY A 39 3.64 55.75 -52.26
C GLY A 39 2.59 55.92 -53.38
N PRO A 40 1.27 55.86 -53.11
CA PRO A 40 0.51 55.13 -52.09
C PRO A 40 -0.67 54.30 -52.70
N ARG A 41 -1.25 53.31 -52.01
CA ARG A 41 -2.69 52.95 -52.15
C ARG A 41 -3.21 51.95 -51.10
N ALA A 42 -4.47 52.16 -50.75
CA ALA A 42 -5.26 51.55 -49.69
C ALA A 42 -5.75 50.11 -49.98
N ALA A 43 -6.06 49.35 -48.91
CA ALA A 43 -7.35 48.64 -48.72
C ALA A 43 -7.33 47.66 -47.51
N THR A 44 -8.18 47.97 -46.52
CA THR A 44 -9.05 47.11 -45.67
C THR A 44 -8.78 45.61 -45.44
N GLY A 45 -8.79 45.18 -44.17
CA GLY A 45 -9.00 43.75 -43.79
C GLY A 45 -8.96 43.38 -42.29
N LYS A 46 -10.12 43.51 -41.60
CA LYS A 46 -10.67 42.79 -40.40
C LYS A 46 -9.87 42.72 -39.06
N PRO A 47 -10.52 43.03 -37.90
CA PRO A 47 -9.94 42.78 -36.57
C PRO A 47 -10.07 41.31 -36.14
N LYS A 48 -8.95 40.69 -35.77
CA LYS A 48 -8.91 39.39 -35.07
C LYS A 48 -9.32 39.58 -33.61
N ILE A 49 -10.53 39.15 -33.25
CA ILE A 49 -10.90 38.91 -31.86
C ILE A 49 -10.14 37.67 -31.39
N LYS A 50 -9.10 37.87 -30.57
CA LYS A 50 -8.51 36.79 -29.77
C LYS A 50 -9.44 36.52 -28.59
N ALA A 51 -10.32 35.54 -28.73
CA ALA A 51 -10.96 34.92 -27.57
C ALA A 51 -9.86 34.19 -26.78
N SER A 52 -9.56 34.65 -25.57
CA SER A 52 -8.81 33.83 -24.63
C SER A 52 -9.69 32.65 -24.22
N PRO A 53 -9.16 31.41 -24.17
CA PRO A 53 -9.92 30.29 -23.64
C PRO A 53 -10.27 30.59 -22.18
N ALA A 54 -11.56 30.57 -21.85
CA ALA A 54 -12.00 30.61 -20.48
C ALA A 54 -11.36 29.43 -19.73
N ALA A 55 -10.64 29.73 -18.65
CA ALA A 55 -10.13 28.70 -17.75
C ALA A 55 -11.30 27.79 -17.34
N PRO A 56 -11.12 26.45 -17.34
CA PRO A 56 -12.18 25.55 -16.95
C PRO A 56 -12.66 25.92 -15.55
N ALA A 57 -13.97 26.13 -15.40
CA ALA A 57 -14.57 26.52 -14.14
C ALA A 57 -14.29 25.41 -13.11
N GLN A 58 -13.30 25.65 -12.24
CA GLN A 58 -13.04 24.76 -11.11
C GLN A 58 -14.34 24.61 -10.32
N THR A 59 -14.72 23.37 -10.04
CA THR A 59 -15.81 23.05 -9.14
C THR A 59 -15.48 23.66 -7.78
N VAL A 60 -16.40 24.47 -7.25
CA VAL A 60 -16.21 25.22 -6.00
C VAL A 60 -17.14 24.64 -4.96
N LEU A 61 -16.57 24.29 -3.81
CA LEU A 61 -17.29 23.85 -2.64
C LEU A 61 -17.53 25.02 -1.67
N THR A 62 -18.78 25.19 -1.24
CA THR A 62 -19.19 26.28 -0.33
C THR A 62 -20.06 25.74 0.79
N GLN A 63 -19.86 26.25 2.01
CA GLN A 63 -20.72 26.01 3.16
C GLN A 63 -21.76 27.12 3.22
N VAL A 64 -23.02 26.75 3.45
CA VAL A 64 -24.11 27.70 3.67
C VAL A 64 -24.20 27.94 5.17
N LEU A 65 -23.92 29.18 5.59
CA LEU A 65 -23.95 29.54 7.00
C LEU A 65 -25.35 30.01 7.42
N ASN A 66 -25.99 30.79 6.56
CA ASN A 66 -27.32 31.34 6.74
C ASN A 66 -27.90 31.67 5.37
N ARG A 67 -29.20 31.99 5.30
CA ARG A 67 -29.82 32.46 4.06
C ARG A 67 -29.01 33.62 3.47
N GLY A 68 -28.49 33.42 2.25
CA GLY A 68 -27.70 34.41 1.52
C GLY A 68 -26.23 34.55 1.95
N LYS A 69 -25.77 33.84 2.99
CA LYS A 69 -24.37 33.87 3.47
C LYS A 69 -23.67 32.56 3.18
N PHE A 70 -22.64 32.63 2.35
CA PHE A 70 -21.86 31.49 1.89
C PHE A 70 -20.39 31.67 2.24
N LYS A 71 -19.72 30.59 2.63
CA LYS A 71 -18.28 30.56 2.88
C LYS A 71 -17.63 29.54 1.96
N ARG A 72 -16.57 29.93 1.25
CA ARG A 72 -15.77 28.98 0.49
C ARG A 72 -15.08 28.02 1.46
N VAL A 73 -15.19 26.73 1.17
CA VAL A 73 -14.66 25.67 2.03
C VAL A 73 -13.18 25.45 1.70
N GLY A 74 -12.35 25.34 2.74
CA GLY A 74 -10.94 24.98 2.62
C GLY A 74 -10.76 23.45 2.67
N GLU A 75 -9.61 22.99 3.16
CA GLU A 75 -9.39 21.55 3.38
C GLU A 75 -10.22 21.00 4.54
N THR A 76 -10.49 21.83 5.55
CA THR A 76 -11.19 21.44 6.78
C THR A 76 -12.18 22.51 7.21
N ILE A 77 -13.29 22.10 7.82
CA ILE A 77 -14.22 22.98 8.53
C ILE A 77 -14.67 22.33 9.83
N SER A 78 -15.20 23.13 10.75
CA SER A 78 -15.80 22.65 12.00
C SER A 78 -17.22 23.16 12.09
N VAL A 79 -18.15 22.28 12.45
CA VAL A 79 -19.57 22.54 12.69
C VAL A 79 -19.91 21.96 14.05
N GLN A 80 -20.57 22.68 14.96
CA GLN A 80 -20.85 22.12 16.28
C GLN A 80 -21.83 20.95 16.17
N SER A 81 -21.65 19.89 16.97
CA SER A 81 -22.64 18.82 17.05
C SER A 81 -24.01 19.40 17.42
N GLY A 82 -25.06 18.88 16.78
CA GLY A 82 -26.44 19.37 16.85
C GLY A 82 -26.81 20.37 15.76
N ASP A 83 -25.84 21.09 15.18
CA ASP A 83 -26.10 22.04 14.10
C ASP A 83 -26.39 21.33 12.76
N THR A 84 -26.88 22.09 11.78
CA THR A 84 -27.08 21.60 10.41
C THR A 84 -25.89 21.93 9.53
N LEU A 85 -25.32 20.94 8.85
CA LEU A 85 -24.36 21.13 7.77
C LEU A 85 -25.10 21.26 6.43
N GLU A 86 -24.93 22.38 5.73
CA GLU A 86 -25.33 22.50 4.32
C GLU A 86 -24.11 22.85 3.44
N LEU A 87 -23.77 21.95 2.52
CA LEU A 87 -22.72 22.13 1.53
C LEU A 87 -23.31 22.27 0.13
N ARG A 88 -22.75 23.19 -0.66
CA ARG A 88 -23.06 23.38 -2.08
C ARG A 88 -21.82 23.19 -2.92
N CYS A 89 -21.91 22.29 -3.89
CA CYS A 89 -20.85 22.02 -4.83
C CYS A 89 -21.29 22.43 -6.23
N ARG A 90 -20.57 23.37 -6.83
CA ARG A 90 -20.87 23.84 -8.19
C ARG A 90 -20.62 22.73 -9.21
N GLY A 91 -21.60 22.44 -10.05
CA GLY A 91 -21.52 21.47 -11.14
C GLY A 91 -22.91 21.00 -11.59
N LYS A 92 -22.96 20.38 -12.77
CA LYS A 92 -24.19 19.88 -13.39
C LYS A 92 -23.90 18.64 -14.26
N PRO A 93 -24.17 17.42 -13.80
CA PRO A 93 -24.49 17.03 -12.42
C PRO A 93 -23.23 16.89 -11.55
N VAL A 94 -23.43 16.71 -10.25
CA VAL A 94 -22.38 16.29 -9.30
C VAL A 94 -22.86 15.11 -8.48
N GLN A 95 -21.92 14.31 -7.97
CA GLN A 95 -22.20 13.22 -7.06
C GLN A 95 -21.42 13.39 -5.76
N TRP A 96 -22.05 13.09 -4.63
CA TRP A 96 -21.41 13.15 -3.32
C TRP A 96 -20.94 11.78 -2.85
N SER A 97 -19.94 11.80 -1.97
CA SER A 97 -19.55 10.69 -1.09
C SER A 97 -19.39 11.26 0.31
N VAL A 98 -19.84 10.50 1.29
CA VAL A 98 -19.90 10.85 2.72
C VAL A 98 -19.21 9.74 3.53
N PRO A 99 -18.97 9.93 4.84
CA PRO A 99 -18.51 8.84 5.71
C PRO A 99 -19.40 7.59 5.57
N SER A 100 -18.81 6.39 5.53
CA SER A 100 -19.53 5.13 5.24
C SER A 100 -20.70 4.86 6.18
N TYR A 101 -20.57 5.23 7.47
CA TYR A 101 -21.67 5.14 8.44
C TYR A 101 -22.94 5.89 7.98
N LEU A 102 -22.79 7.07 7.36
CA LEU A 102 -23.90 7.85 6.81
C LEU A 102 -24.46 7.30 5.49
N GLU A 103 -23.74 6.40 4.81
CA GLU A 103 -24.26 5.71 3.63
C GLU A 103 -25.16 4.51 4.04
N GLU A 104 -24.90 3.94 5.21
CA GLU A 104 -25.62 2.76 5.74
C GLU A 104 -26.77 3.14 6.68
N ASP A 105 -26.60 4.17 7.52
CA ASP A 105 -27.54 4.54 8.58
C ASP A 105 -27.59 6.08 8.79
N ASP A 106 -28.35 6.78 7.94
CA ASP A 106 -28.54 8.22 8.05
C ASP A 106 -29.78 8.63 8.86
N ASP A 107 -30.69 7.70 9.17
CA ASP A 107 -31.98 7.93 9.84
C ASP A 107 -32.80 9.10 9.23
N GLY A 108 -32.71 9.28 7.91
CA GLY A 108 -33.35 10.38 7.17
C GLY A 108 -32.75 11.77 7.42
N ARG A 109 -31.61 11.86 8.12
CA ARG A 109 -30.90 13.11 8.40
C ARG A 109 -30.14 13.64 7.19
N LEU A 110 -29.73 12.76 6.26
CA LEU A 110 -28.95 13.12 5.10
C LEU A 110 -29.85 13.36 3.89
N ARG A 111 -29.70 14.53 3.27
CA ARG A 111 -30.43 14.89 2.05
C ARG A 111 -29.48 15.43 0.99
N ILE A 112 -29.45 14.77 -0.16
CA ILE A 112 -28.67 15.19 -1.33
C ILE A 112 -29.62 15.58 -2.46
N VAL A 113 -29.48 16.81 -2.97
CA VAL A 113 -30.34 17.35 -4.03
C VAL A 113 -29.50 17.99 -5.14
N GLN A 114 -29.74 17.56 -6.38
CA GLN A 114 -29.16 18.23 -7.54
C GLN A 114 -30.05 19.42 -7.96
N GLN A 115 -29.46 20.61 -8.00
CA GLN A 115 -30.06 21.83 -8.57
C GLN A 115 -29.46 22.11 -9.97
N GLU A 116 -29.97 23.10 -10.68
CA GLU A 116 -29.55 23.38 -12.07
C GLU A 116 -28.03 23.62 -12.23
N ARG A 117 -27.36 24.19 -11.22
CA ARG A 117 -25.94 24.60 -11.31
C ARG A 117 -25.06 24.10 -10.17
N TYR A 118 -25.63 23.41 -9.19
CA TYR A 118 -24.91 22.90 -8.03
C TYR A 118 -25.65 21.71 -7.42
N GLY A 119 -24.90 20.80 -6.79
CA GLY A 119 -25.46 19.83 -5.86
C GLY A 119 -25.46 20.39 -4.45
N VAL A 120 -26.50 20.07 -3.68
CA VAL A 120 -26.66 20.43 -2.27
C VAL A 120 -26.63 19.16 -1.44
N LEU A 121 -25.82 19.16 -0.40
CA LEU A 121 -25.84 18.15 0.67
C LEU A 121 -26.26 18.85 1.95
N THR A 122 -27.29 18.32 2.60
CA THR A 122 -27.79 18.80 3.90
C THR A 122 -27.76 17.64 4.88
N LEU A 123 -27.16 17.85 6.04
CA LEU A 123 -27.14 16.90 7.15
C LEU A 123 -27.63 17.62 8.41
N VAL A 124 -28.77 17.19 8.95
CA VAL A 124 -29.39 17.75 10.15
C VAL A 124 -29.07 16.89 11.37
N ASN A 125 -29.24 17.45 12.58
CA ASN A 125 -29.00 16.74 13.84
C ASN A 125 -27.64 16.02 13.84
N THR A 126 -26.59 16.80 13.60
CA THR A 126 -25.24 16.27 13.41
C THR A 126 -24.64 15.80 14.74
N THR A 127 -23.75 14.81 14.68
CA THR A 127 -23.10 14.21 15.85
C THR A 127 -21.60 14.05 15.62
N GLY A 128 -20.84 13.73 16.66
CA GLY A 128 -19.41 13.42 16.54
C GLY A 128 -19.11 12.31 15.52
N ALA A 129 -20.02 11.33 15.37
CA ALA A 129 -19.94 10.23 14.41
C ALA A 129 -19.98 10.68 12.93
N ASP A 130 -20.54 11.86 12.66
CA ASP A 130 -20.60 12.41 11.30
C ASP A 130 -19.25 13.03 10.86
N THR A 131 -18.25 13.07 11.74
CA THR A 131 -16.91 13.59 11.42
C THR A 131 -16.23 12.73 10.36
N GLY A 132 -15.76 13.37 9.28
CA GLY A 132 -15.06 12.65 8.22
C GLY A 132 -14.90 13.42 6.91
N GLU A 133 -14.51 12.71 5.86
CA GLU A 133 -14.32 13.27 4.52
C GLU A 133 -15.64 13.30 3.74
N TYR A 134 -16.02 14.50 3.28
CA TYR A 134 -17.12 14.74 2.36
C TYR A 134 -16.54 15.12 1.01
N THR A 135 -16.87 14.35 -0.03
CA THR A 135 -16.33 14.55 -1.36
C THR A 135 -17.43 14.83 -2.36
N CYS A 136 -17.26 15.90 -3.14
CA CYS A 136 -18.07 16.18 -4.31
C CYS A 136 -17.30 15.85 -5.59
N PHE A 137 -17.85 14.97 -6.41
CA PHE A 137 -17.35 14.58 -7.72
C PHE A 137 -18.13 15.30 -8.82
N PRO A 138 -17.45 16.04 -9.71
CA PRO A 138 -18.04 16.42 -10.98
C PRO A 138 -18.36 15.16 -11.78
N MET A 139 -19.51 15.15 -12.44
CA MET A 139 -19.90 14.04 -13.31
C MET A 139 -19.70 14.45 -14.76
N TYR A 140 -19.07 13.57 -15.53
CA TYR A 140 -19.07 13.64 -16.99
C TYR A 140 -20.11 12.66 -17.50
N CYS A 141 -21.13 13.17 -18.19
CA CYS A 141 -22.20 12.36 -18.76
C CYS A 141 -22.15 12.42 -20.29
N GLU A 142 -22.13 11.26 -20.91
CA GLU A 142 -22.29 11.06 -22.36
C GLU A 142 -23.54 10.22 -22.57
N ASP A 143 -24.58 10.82 -23.15
CA ASP A 143 -25.94 10.29 -23.21
C ASP A 143 -26.49 9.87 -21.84
N THR A 144 -26.56 8.56 -21.57
CA THR A 144 -27.03 7.99 -20.29
C THR A 144 -25.89 7.52 -19.38
N ASP A 145 -24.65 7.45 -19.88
CA ASP A 145 -23.51 7.01 -19.09
C ASP A 145 -22.87 8.21 -18.38
N CYS A 146 -22.92 8.18 -17.05
CA CYS A 146 -22.38 9.23 -16.20
C CYS A 146 -21.25 8.67 -15.33
N ARG A 147 -20.05 9.24 -15.45
CA ARG A 147 -18.87 8.85 -14.68
C ARG A 147 -18.33 9.97 -13.79
N LYS A 148 -17.82 9.59 -12.62
CA LYS A 148 -17.14 10.50 -11.69
C LYS A 148 -15.79 10.95 -12.25
N GLU A 149 -15.55 12.25 -12.27
CA GLU A 149 -14.22 12.80 -12.55
C GLU A 149 -13.40 12.91 -11.24
N TYR A 150 -12.81 11.79 -10.81
CA TYR A 150 -12.05 11.71 -9.54
C TYR A 150 -10.95 12.76 -9.40
N GLN A 151 -10.28 13.13 -10.50
CA GLN A 151 -9.19 14.12 -10.49
C GLN A 151 -9.67 15.56 -10.26
N LYS A 152 -10.96 15.83 -10.43
CA LYS A 152 -11.59 17.16 -10.22
C LYS A 152 -12.49 17.19 -8.98
N ALA A 153 -12.39 16.17 -8.13
CA ALA A 153 -13.18 16.07 -6.92
C ALA A 153 -12.80 17.19 -5.94
N ASN A 154 -13.80 17.79 -5.30
CA ASN A 154 -13.59 18.68 -4.16
C ASN A 154 -13.80 17.91 -2.88
N LYS A 155 -12.82 17.94 -2.00
CA LYS A 155 -12.82 17.24 -0.73
C LYS A 155 -12.81 18.25 0.41
N VAL A 156 -13.58 17.99 1.44
CA VAL A 156 -13.49 18.68 2.73
C VAL A 156 -13.54 17.64 3.83
N PHE A 157 -12.69 17.80 4.83
CA PHE A 157 -12.85 17.08 6.09
C PHE A 157 -13.67 17.94 7.06
N VAL A 158 -14.82 17.44 7.50
CA VAL A 158 -15.71 18.15 8.41
C VAL A 158 -15.53 17.56 9.80
N PHE A 159 -15.15 18.41 10.75
CA PHE A 159 -15.14 18.09 12.17
C PHE A 159 -16.50 18.46 12.77
N PHE A 160 -17.07 17.54 13.55
CA PHE A 160 -18.22 17.82 14.42
C PHE A 160 -17.81 17.73 15.89
N PRO A 161 -17.20 18.79 16.47
CA PRO A 161 -16.77 18.76 17.86
C PRO A 161 -17.93 18.45 18.79
N ASP A 162 -17.80 17.33 19.50
CA ASP A 162 -18.77 16.91 20.50
C ASP A 162 -18.21 17.22 21.91
N PRO A 163 -18.98 17.87 22.80
CA PRO A 163 -18.52 18.20 24.14
C PRO A 163 -18.35 16.96 25.05
N HIS A 164 -18.92 15.81 24.69
CA HIS A 164 -18.87 14.58 25.46
C HIS A 164 -18.04 13.47 24.78
N GLU A 165 -17.78 13.58 23.47
CA GLU A 165 -17.04 12.57 22.71
C GLU A 165 -15.86 13.18 21.94
N LEU A 166 -14.64 12.79 22.30
CA LEU A 166 -13.42 13.25 21.63
C LEU A 166 -13.05 12.43 20.40
N PHE A 167 -13.45 11.17 20.35
CA PHE A 167 -13.19 10.27 19.22
C PHE A 167 -14.46 10.03 18.42
N VAL A 168 -14.30 9.85 17.11
CA VAL A 168 -15.37 9.33 16.27
C VAL A 168 -15.72 7.92 16.78
N PRO A 169 -16.99 7.65 17.15
CA PRO A 169 -17.40 6.37 17.71
C PRO A 169 -17.07 5.18 16.78
N SER A 170 -16.71 4.05 17.39
CA SER A 170 -16.58 2.76 16.72
C SER A 170 -17.47 1.75 17.43
N SER A 171 -18.13 0.87 16.67
CA SER A 171 -18.96 -0.22 17.22
C SER A 171 -18.13 -1.35 17.84
N ASP A 172 -16.83 -1.42 17.51
CA ASP A 172 -15.97 -2.54 17.87
C ASP A 172 -15.22 -2.27 19.17
N TYR A 173 -15.23 -3.24 20.09
CA TYR A 173 -14.45 -3.19 21.32
C TYR A 173 -12.95 -3.38 21.08
N TYR A 174 -12.61 -4.21 20.08
CA TYR A 174 -11.26 -4.35 19.53
C TYR A 174 -11.32 -4.39 18.00
N GLU A 175 -10.51 -3.56 17.36
CA GLU A 175 -10.32 -3.61 15.91
C GLU A 175 -9.01 -4.33 15.59
N VAL A 176 -9.07 -5.41 14.82
CA VAL A 176 -7.89 -6.21 14.43
C VAL A 176 -7.28 -5.62 13.16
N ILE A 177 -6.02 -5.18 13.25
CA ILE A 177 -5.33 -4.52 12.14
C ILE A 177 -4.09 -5.33 11.76
N GLN A 178 -3.99 -5.70 10.48
CA GLN A 178 -2.80 -6.35 9.94
C GLN A 178 -1.68 -5.33 9.76
N LEU A 179 -0.61 -5.51 10.52
CA LEU A 179 0.59 -4.69 10.49
C LEU A 179 1.57 -5.27 9.46
N ARG A 180 1.44 -4.83 8.20
CA ARG A 180 2.19 -5.39 7.06
C ARG A 180 3.56 -4.74 6.89
N SER A 181 4.62 -5.53 6.76
CA SER A 181 6.00 -5.00 6.61
C SER A 181 6.22 -4.12 5.36
N ASN A 182 5.38 -4.25 4.33
CA ASN A 182 5.52 -3.54 3.06
C ASN A 182 4.67 -2.27 2.91
N TRP A 183 3.74 -1.99 3.83
CA TRP A 183 2.83 -0.84 3.73
C TRP A 183 2.68 -0.14 5.08
N PRO A 184 2.60 1.21 5.13
CA PRO A 184 2.23 1.91 6.34
C PRO A 184 0.87 1.43 6.89
N THR A 185 0.75 1.39 8.20
CA THR A 185 -0.48 0.99 8.89
C THR A 185 -1.08 2.19 9.61
N VAL A 186 -2.39 2.41 9.44
CA VAL A 186 -3.13 3.50 10.10
C VAL A 186 -3.98 2.92 11.22
N LEU A 187 -3.91 3.53 12.40
CA LEU A 187 -4.84 3.30 13.50
C LEU A 187 -5.92 4.39 13.45
N PRO A 188 -7.18 4.07 13.12
CA PRO A 188 -8.22 5.04 12.77
C PRO A 188 -8.82 5.77 13.99
N CYS A 189 -7.99 6.24 14.92
CA CYS A 189 -8.42 7.01 16.08
C CYS A 189 -8.63 8.49 15.75
N GLN A 190 -9.60 8.75 14.87
CA GLN A 190 -9.96 10.10 14.45
C GLN A 190 -10.68 10.84 15.57
N VAL A 191 -10.37 12.14 15.70
CA VAL A 191 -10.98 13.00 16.72
C VAL A 191 -12.09 13.86 16.13
N THR A 192 -13.10 14.15 16.95
CA THR A 192 -14.24 15.00 16.60
C THR A 192 -13.86 16.48 16.54
N SER A 193 -12.80 16.88 17.26
CA SER A 193 -12.28 18.24 17.31
C SER A 193 -10.81 18.31 16.92
N PRO A 194 -10.40 19.25 16.04
CA PRO A 194 -9.01 19.39 15.64
C PRO A 194 -8.10 19.95 16.75
N GLU A 195 -8.69 20.48 17.83
CA GLU A 195 -7.96 21.04 18.97
C GLU A 195 -7.55 19.98 20.00
N ALA A 196 -8.09 18.76 19.88
CA ALA A 196 -7.78 17.66 20.79
C ALA A 196 -6.32 17.23 20.68
N LYS A 197 -5.64 17.08 21.82
CA LYS A 197 -4.29 16.54 21.89
C LYS A 197 -4.36 15.03 22.00
N VAL A 198 -3.73 14.32 21.06
CA VAL A 198 -3.77 12.86 20.97
C VAL A 198 -2.39 12.26 21.23
N THR A 199 -2.36 11.22 22.05
CA THR A 199 -1.18 10.41 22.35
C THR A 199 -1.46 8.94 22.05
N LEU A 200 -0.42 8.14 21.81
CA LEU A 200 -0.55 6.70 21.54
C LEU A 200 -0.08 5.92 22.76
N HIS A 201 -0.84 4.92 23.17
CA HIS A 201 -0.57 4.10 24.36
C HIS A 201 -0.60 2.62 24.00
N ARG A 202 0.20 1.83 24.72
CA ARG A 202 0.25 0.38 24.65
C ARG A 202 -0.35 -0.21 25.91
N GLU A 203 -1.09 -1.30 25.77
CA GLU A 203 -1.71 -1.98 26.91
C GLU A 203 -0.72 -2.86 27.68
N PHE A 204 0.17 -3.58 26.97
CA PHE A 204 1.10 -4.52 27.59
C PHE A 204 2.52 -4.47 26.98
N PRO A 205 3.57 -4.16 27.75
CA PRO A 205 3.49 -3.49 29.06
C PRO A 205 2.88 -2.09 28.91
N PRO A 206 2.13 -1.59 29.93
CA PRO A 206 1.53 -0.26 29.87
C PRO A 206 2.59 0.83 29.67
N ALA A 207 2.54 1.52 28.54
CA ALA A 207 3.49 2.59 28.22
C ALA A 207 2.90 3.55 27.19
N GLU A 208 3.29 4.82 27.29
CA GLU A 208 3.10 5.76 26.19
C GLU A 208 4.11 5.44 25.07
N VAL A 209 3.62 5.41 23.84
CA VAL A 209 4.42 5.14 22.65
C VAL A 209 4.80 6.47 22.02
N ALA A 210 6.09 6.65 21.76
CA ALA A 210 6.61 7.88 21.18
C ALA A 210 6.02 8.11 19.76
N VAL A 211 5.47 9.30 19.55
CA VAL A 211 5.01 9.79 18.25
C VAL A 211 5.98 10.87 17.79
N ASP A 212 7.04 10.44 17.11
CA ASP A 212 8.18 11.28 16.72
C ASP A 212 8.02 11.95 15.34
N GLY A 213 6.99 11.57 14.59
CA GLY A 213 6.73 12.03 13.23
C GLY A 213 7.55 11.31 12.15
N THR A 214 8.45 10.39 12.52
CA THR A 214 9.28 9.64 11.56
C THR A 214 8.89 8.17 11.49
N GLU A 215 8.81 7.50 12.63
CA GLU A 215 8.36 6.11 12.74
C GLU A 215 6.84 6.07 12.89
N ILE A 216 6.32 6.90 13.78
CA ILE A 216 4.89 7.06 14.03
C ILE A 216 4.54 8.54 13.94
N SER A 217 3.56 8.87 13.11
CA SER A 217 3.02 10.23 13.00
C SER A 217 1.54 10.27 13.33
N PHE A 218 1.07 11.42 13.79
CA PHE A 218 -0.34 11.68 14.01
C PHE A 218 -0.87 12.62 12.91
N ASN A 219 -2.03 12.26 12.35
CA ASN A 219 -2.78 13.12 11.46
C ASN A 219 -4.22 13.24 11.98
N VAL A 220 -4.64 14.45 12.29
CA VAL A 220 -5.97 14.73 12.87
C VAL A 220 -7.15 14.21 12.04
N ARG A 221 -6.99 14.05 10.72
CA ARG A 221 -8.02 13.55 9.80
C ARG A 221 -8.01 12.02 9.63
N LYS A 222 -6.93 11.34 10.05
CA LYS A 222 -6.73 9.90 9.77
C LYS A 222 -6.49 9.06 11.01
N GLY A 223 -5.92 9.65 12.07
CA GLY A 223 -5.42 8.95 13.25
C GLY A 223 -3.89 8.79 13.24
N MET A 224 -3.41 7.71 13.85
CA MET A 224 -1.97 7.42 13.96
C MET A 224 -1.50 6.62 12.75
N THR A 225 -0.32 6.92 12.21
CA THR A 225 0.29 6.18 11.09
C THR A 225 1.64 5.62 11.51
N ILE A 226 1.78 4.29 11.47
CA ILE A 226 3.04 3.58 11.59
C ILE A 226 3.65 3.48 10.19
N HIS A 227 4.70 4.24 9.91
CA HIS A 227 5.25 4.37 8.55
C HIS A 227 6.03 3.15 8.09
N ARG A 228 6.77 2.51 9.00
CA ARG A 228 7.55 1.30 8.74
C ARG A 228 7.23 0.25 9.80
N PRO A 229 6.18 -0.55 9.58
CA PRO A 229 5.83 -1.65 10.45
C PRO A 229 7.01 -2.57 10.78
N ARG A 230 7.09 -2.96 12.06
CA ARG A 230 8.13 -3.82 12.63
C ARG A 230 7.51 -4.72 13.69
N PRO A 231 8.11 -5.88 14.02
CA PRO A 231 7.54 -6.81 14.99
C PRO A 231 7.21 -6.18 16.36
N TYR A 232 8.06 -5.28 16.86
CA TYR A 232 7.84 -4.64 18.16
C TYR A 232 6.69 -3.63 18.20
N HIS A 233 6.11 -3.26 17.05
CA HIS A 233 4.90 -2.45 17.01
C HIS A 233 3.64 -3.28 17.26
N ALA A 234 3.69 -4.61 17.12
CA ALA A 234 2.56 -5.49 17.34
C ALA A 234 2.05 -5.46 18.79
N GLY A 235 0.80 -5.88 18.99
CA GLY A 235 0.12 -5.89 20.28
C GLY A 235 -1.07 -4.94 20.33
N ALA A 236 -1.59 -4.72 21.54
CA ALA A 236 -2.75 -3.86 21.81
C ALA A 236 -2.31 -2.40 21.98
N LEU A 237 -2.74 -1.54 21.07
CA LEU A 237 -2.49 -0.10 21.07
C LEU A 237 -3.82 0.67 21.12
N PHE A 238 -3.84 1.85 21.71
CA PHE A 238 -5.00 2.73 21.72
C PHE A 238 -4.58 4.18 21.81
N CYS A 239 -5.40 5.08 21.30
CA CYS A 239 -5.15 6.51 21.36
C CYS A 239 -5.81 7.10 22.61
N VAL A 240 -5.16 8.09 23.20
CA VAL A 240 -5.73 8.88 24.30
C VAL A 240 -5.81 10.33 23.86
N ALA A 241 -7.03 10.86 23.79
CA ALA A 241 -7.29 12.26 23.46
C ALA A 241 -7.58 13.07 24.74
N SER A 242 -7.17 14.34 24.73
CA SER A 242 -7.48 15.30 25.78
C SER A 242 -7.83 16.66 25.19
N LEU A 243 -8.92 17.25 25.69
CA LEU A 243 -9.37 18.60 25.32
C LEU A 243 -10.06 19.23 26.54
N GLY A 244 -9.49 20.32 27.05
CA GLY A 244 -9.92 20.89 28.33
C GLY A 244 -9.82 19.86 29.47
N ASN A 245 -10.94 19.58 30.13
CA ASN A 245 -11.03 18.60 31.23
C ASN A 245 -11.43 17.20 30.75
N LEU A 246 -11.83 17.05 29.49
CA LEU A 246 -12.24 15.77 28.95
C LEU A 246 -11.00 14.98 28.51
N ARG A 247 -10.92 13.73 28.95
CA ARG A 247 -9.89 12.77 28.56
C ARG A 247 -10.54 11.44 28.29
N GLN A 248 -10.33 10.90 27.09
CA GLN A 248 -10.94 9.65 26.64
C GLN A 248 -9.93 8.78 25.93
N SER A 249 -10.20 7.48 25.91
CA SER A 249 -9.44 6.51 25.12
C SER A 249 -10.28 6.08 23.93
N SER A 250 -9.62 5.84 22.80
CA SER A 250 -10.27 5.24 21.63
C SER A 250 -10.61 3.77 21.89
N THR A 251 -11.26 3.13 20.90
CA THR A 251 -11.21 1.66 20.81
C THR A 251 -9.76 1.16 20.77
N LYS A 252 -9.56 -0.09 21.17
CA LYS A 252 -8.25 -0.73 21.19
C LYS A 252 -7.99 -1.42 19.86
N TYR A 253 -6.81 -1.21 19.32
CA TYR A 253 -6.34 -1.79 18.07
C TYR A 253 -5.42 -2.97 18.38
N MET A 254 -5.79 -4.17 17.91
CA MET A 254 -4.96 -5.38 18.00
C MET A 254 -4.12 -5.52 16.74
N LEU A 255 -2.85 -5.16 16.82
CA LEU A 255 -1.93 -5.18 15.68
C LEU A 255 -1.25 -6.53 15.56
N ILE A 256 -1.45 -7.21 14.43
CA ILE A 256 -0.81 -8.49 14.11
C ILE A 256 0.25 -8.26 13.03
N TYR A 257 1.52 -8.42 13.38
CA TYR A 257 2.61 -8.25 12.42
C TYR A 257 2.62 -9.39 11.40
N VAL A 258 2.63 -9.02 10.13
CA VAL A 258 2.76 -9.96 9.02
C VAL A 258 3.90 -9.51 8.13
N ASN A 259 4.93 -10.37 8.03
CA ASN A 259 6.02 -10.14 7.11
C ASN A 259 5.55 -10.43 5.68
N TYR A 260 5.40 -9.38 4.88
CA TYR A 260 4.95 -9.46 3.50
C TYR A 260 6.17 -9.63 2.57
N PRO A 261 6.30 -10.76 1.86
CA PRO A 261 7.44 -11.00 0.98
C PRO A 261 7.47 -10.02 -0.19
N MET A 262 8.66 -9.77 -0.73
CA MET A 262 8.83 -8.88 -1.89
C MET A 262 8.43 -9.52 -3.21
N ALA A 263 8.49 -10.86 -3.31
CA ALA A 263 8.22 -11.59 -4.54
C ALA A 263 7.65 -12.99 -4.26
N PRO A 264 7.02 -13.63 -5.28
CA PRO A 264 6.65 -15.04 -5.19
C PRO A 264 7.88 -15.95 -5.01
N PRO A 265 7.72 -17.14 -4.42
CA PRO A 265 8.82 -18.08 -4.21
C PRO A 265 9.52 -18.47 -5.51
N ALA A 266 10.79 -18.82 -5.45
CA ALA A 266 11.54 -19.39 -6.56
C ALA A 266 11.93 -20.85 -6.22
N PRO A 267 11.02 -21.81 -6.42
CA PRO A 267 11.28 -23.20 -6.05
C PRO A 267 12.28 -23.87 -7.00
N VAL A 268 13.06 -24.78 -6.44
CA VAL A 268 13.95 -25.70 -7.16
C VAL A 268 13.54 -27.11 -6.80
N ILE A 269 13.26 -27.93 -7.81
CA ILE A 269 12.86 -29.33 -7.65
C ILE A 269 14.03 -30.27 -8.00
N GLN A 270 14.21 -31.32 -7.21
CA GLN A 270 15.24 -32.32 -7.40
C GLN A 270 14.74 -33.69 -6.93
N ALA A 271 14.68 -34.66 -7.85
CA ALA A 271 14.46 -36.07 -7.54
C ALA A 271 15.77 -36.75 -7.09
N SER A 272 15.67 -37.77 -6.23
CA SER A 272 16.81 -38.58 -5.80
C SER A 272 17.47 -39.33 -6.96
N SER A 273 16.68 -39.68 -8.00
CA SER A 273 17.14 -40.25 -9.26
C SER A 273 16.14 -39.92 -10.37
N GLY A 274 16.61 -39.77 -11.61
CA GLY A 274 15.76 -39.65 -12.80
C GLY A 274 15.11 -40.99 -13.21
N SER A 275 15.60 -42.10 -12.67
CA SER A 275 15.02 -43.44 -12.84
C SER A 275 15.06 -44.22 -11.54
N VAL A 276 13.94 -44.84 -11.15
CA VAL A 276 13.80 -45.64 -9.92
C VAL A 276 13.40 -47.08 -10.27
N GLY A 277 13.97 -48.07 -9.58
CA GLY A 277 13.59 -49.46 -9.76
C GLY A 277 12.21 -49.76 -9.17
N VAL A 278 11.44 -50.67 -9.78
CA VAL A 278 10.16 -51.12 -9.22
C VAL A 278 10.36 -51.66 -7.79
N GLY A 279 9.67 -51.09 -6.82
CA GLY A 279 9.77 -51.44 -5.40
C GLY A 279 10.95 -50.80 -4.66
N ASP A 280 11.68 -49.85 -5.28
CA ASP A 280 12.63 -48.99 -4.58
C ASP A 280 11.96 -47.67 -4.16
N ASN A 281 12.58 -46.94 -3.23
CA ASN A 281 12.03 -45.69 -2.71
C ASN A 281 12.53 -44.49 -3.53
N LEU A 282 11.62 -43.58 -3.84
CA LEU A 282 11.88 -42.32 -4.53
C LEU A 282 11.63 -41.15 -3.57
N GLN A 283 12.54 -40.18 -3.58
CA GLN A 283 12.36 -38.90 -2.89
C GLN A 283 12.39 -37.77 -3.91
N VAL A 284 11.38 -36.90 -3.89
CA VAL A 284 11.35 -35.69 -4.71
C VAL A 284 11.35 -34.49 -3.78
N SER A 285 12.43 -33.73 -3.81
CA SER A 285 12.60 -32.56 -2.96
C SER A 285 12.31 -31.28 -3.71
N CYS A 286 11.63 -30.36 -3.05
CA CYS A 286 11.38 -29.01 -3.52
C CYS A 286 11.90 -28.03 -2.47
N SER A 287 12.72 -27.08 -2.88
CA SER A 287 13.34 -26.13 -1.97
C SER A 287 13.22 -24.70 -2.47
N VAL A 288 13.00 -23.79 -1.54
CA VAL A 288 12.89 -22.35 -1.76
C VAL A 288 13.89 -21.67 -0.84
N ILE A 289 14.76 -20.83 -1.40
CA ILE A 289 15.58 -19.91 -0.61
C ILE A 289 14.91 -18.54 -0.68
N GLY A 290 14.51 -18.02 0.47
CA GLY A 290 13.73 -16.79 0.58
C GLY A 290 14.13 -15.93 1.77
N GLU A 291 13.38 -14.85 1.96
CA GLU A 291 13.48 -13.97 3.13
C GLU A 291 13.17 -14.74 4.42
N GLN A 292 13.83 -14.38 5.52
CA GLN A 292 13.57 -14.96 6.83
C GLN A 292 12.16 -14.61 7.33
N ASP A 293 11.55 -15.51 8.10
CA ASP A 293 10.21 -15.37 8.68
C ASP A 293 9.09 -15.18 7.63
N VAL A 294 9.34 -15.59 6.39
CA VAL A 294 8.31 -15.68 5.33
C VAL A 294 7.86 -17.13 5.20
N GLY A 295 6.58 -17.36 5.47
CA GLY A 295 5.94 -18.66 5.25
C GLY A 295 5.87 -19.01 3.76
N VAL A 296 6.15 -20.28 3.44
CA VAL A 296 5.99 -20.84 2.09
C VAL A 296 5.14 -22.10 2.23
N GLU A 297 4.06 -22.16 1.47
CA GLU A 297 3.20 -23.33 1.36
C GLU A 297 3.64 -24.17 0.14
N PHE A 298 3.77 -25.48 0.32
CA PHE A 298 4.13 -26.41 -0.75
C PHE A 298 2.94 -27.30 -1.14
N ILE A 299 2.61 -27.29 -2.42
CA ILE A 299 1.54 -28.09 -3.01
C ILE A 299 2.16 -29.04 -4.03
N TRP A 300 1.80 -30.32 -3.98
CA TRP A 300 2.37 -31.36 -4.82
C TRP A 300 1.33 -31.97 -5.76
N GLU A 301 1.70 -32.11 -7.03
CA GLU A 301 1.00 -32.94 -8.01
C GLU A 301 1.94 -34.06 -8.44
N TYR A 302 1.44 -35.29 -8.43
CA TYR A 302 2.26 -36.48 -8.71
C TYR A 302 1.39 -37.61 -9.28
N PRO A 303 1.97 -38.54 -10.07
CA PRO A 303 1.21 -39.56 -10.80
C PRO A 303 0.32 -40.43 -9.90
N GLY A 304 0.86 -40.84 -8.74
CA GLY A 304 0.16 -41.68 -7.76
C GLY A 304 -1.14 -41.07 -7.20
N GLN A 305 -1.36 -39.76 -7.35
CA GLN A 305 -2.59 -39.09 -6.91
C GLN A 305 -3.83 -39.63 -7.64
N GLN A 306 -3.70 -39.98 -8.92
CA GLN A 306 -4.82 -40.46 -9.75
C GLN A 306 -5.33 -41.84 -9.30
N ILE A 307 -4.53 -42.59 -8.56
CA ILE A 307 -4.86 -43.92 -8.03
C ILE A 307 -5.12 -43.90 -6.52
N GLY A 308 -5.29 -42.70 -5.94
CA GLY A 308 -5.61 -42.53 -4.52
C GLY A 308 -4.46 -42.81 -3.56
N ARG A 309 -3.21 -42.77 -4.05
CA ARG A 309 -2.04 -42.87 -3.17
C ARG A 309 -1.99 -41.63 -2.26
N PRO A 310 -1.78 -41.77 -0.94
CA PRO A 310 -1.75 -40.63 -0.03
C PRO A 310 -0.48 -39.80 -0.22
N LEU A 311 -0.61 -38.49 -0.01
CA LEU A 311 0.52 -37.55 -0.02
C LEU A 311 1.31 -37.70 1.27
N TYR A 312 2.58 -38.09 1.18
CA TYR A 312 3.50 -38.14 2.32
C TYR A 312 4.67 -37.18 2.10
N THR A 313 4.70 -36.09 2.87
CA THR A 313 5.71 -35.04 2.76
C THR A 313 6.42 -34.79 4.08
N GLN A 314 7.70 -34.43 4.01
CA GLN A 314 8.47 -33.93 5.15
C GLN A 314 8.93 -32.50 4.85
N GLU A 315 8.58 -31.58 5.74
CA GLU A 315 8.95 -30.17 5.60
C GLU A 315 9.99 -29.75 6.64
N ASN A 316 10.94 -28.92 6.22
CA ASN A 316 11.98 -28.38 7.08
C ASN A 316 12.31 -26.94 6.69
N ILE A 317 12.60 -26.11 7.69
CA ILE A 317 13.07 -24.74 7.52
C ILE A 317 14.43 -24.64 8.19
N SER A 318 15.42 -24.14 7.46
CA SER A 318 16.78 -23.98 7.96
C SER A 318 17.34 -22.60 7.61
N PRO A 319 18.09 -21.94 8.51
CA PRO A 319 18.75 -20.69 8.19
C PRO A 319 19.86 -20.92 7.17
N VAL A 320 20.02 -20.00 6.21
CA VAL A 320 21.11 -20.07 5.23
C VAL A 320 22.37 -19.42 5.82
N ALA A 321 23.47 -20.16 5.88
CA ALA A 321 24.75 -19.66 6.38
C ALA A 321 25.29 -18.52 5.47
N GLY A 322 25.85 -17.46 6.06
CA GLY A 322 26.49 -16.37 5.31
C GLY A 322 25.97 -14.95 5.56
N GLY A 323 25.20 -14.71 6.63
CA GLY A 323 24.91 -13.35 7.14
C GLY A 323 23.78 -12.57 6.44
N SER A 324 23.18 -13.10 5.38
CA SER A 324 21.91 -12.59 4.87
C SER A 324 20.76 -13.20 5.67
N ALA A 325 19.78 -12.39 6.12
CA ALA A 325 18.52 -12.82 6.75
C ALA A 325 17.66 -13.63 5.75
N ARG A 326 18.12 -14.83 5.42
CA ARG A 326 17.52 -15.75 4.46
C ARG A 326 17.34 -17.12 5.10
N GLN A 327 16.27 -17.78 4.72
CA GLN A 327 15.97 -19.15 5.11
C GLN A 327 15.75 -20.02 3.89
N GLN A 328 16.03 -21.31 4.04
CA GLN A 328 15.68 -22.34 3.09
C GLN A 328 14.50 -23.14 3.64
N SER A 329 13.35 -23.01 2.97
CA SER A 329 12.18 -23.86 3.20
C SER A 329 12.23 -25.02 2.21
N LYS A 330 12.08 -26.25 2.70
CA LYS A 330 12.18 -27.47 1.89
C LYS A 330 11.02 -28.40 2.20
N SER A 331 10.35 -28.90 1.17
CA SER A 331 9.35 -29.98 1.25
C SER A 331 9.87 -31.18 0.46
N VAL A 332 9.78 -32.39 1.02
CA VAL A 332 10.23 -33.62 0.39
C VAL A 332 9.05 -34.59 0.28
N LEU A 333 8.61 -34.85 -0.95
CA LEU A 333 7.66 -35.92 -1.27
C LEU A 333 8.36 -37.27 -1.23
N LEU A 334 7.76 -38.22 -0.52
CA LEU A 334 8.27 -39.56 -0.34
C LEU A 334 7.34 -40.57 -1.02
N VAL A 335 7.90 -41.35 -1.94
CA VAL A 335 7.20 -42.42 -2.66
C VAL A 335 7.91 -43.74 -2.35
N ASP A 336 7.37 -44.49 -1.40
CA ASP A 336 7.90 -45.80 -1.04
C ASP A 336 7.48 -46.86 -2.06
N GLU A 337 8.29 -47.90 -2.27
CA GLU A 337 7.93 -49.02 -3.16
C GLU A 337 7.35 -48.57 -4.53
N ALA A 338 8.16 -47.87 -5.32
CA ALA A 338 7.73 -47.28 -6.59
C ALA A 338 7.13 -48.32 -7.55
N ARG A 339 6.01 -47.98 -8.17
CA ARG A 339 5.27 -48.83 -9.13
C ARG A 339 5.29 -48.20 -10.51
N ASP A 340 4.96 -48.97 -11.55
CA ASP A 340 4.89 -48.45 -12.93
C ASP A 340 3.94 -47.24 -13.05
N MET A 341 2.91 -47.15 -12.21
CA MET A 341 1.97 -46.01 -12.16
C MET A 341 2.53 -44.76 -11.46
N ASP A 342 3.65 -44.88 -10.75
CA ASP A 342 4.36 -43.73 -10.17
C ASP A 342 5.29 -43.07 -11.22
N GLU A 343 5.44 -43.67 -12.40
CA GLU A 343 6.13 -43.03 -13.52
C GLU A 343 5.38 -41.78 -13.99
N GLY A 344 6.11 -40.68 -14.16
CA GLY A 344 5.55 -39.47 -14.75
C GLY A 344 6.14 -38.19 -14.19
N MET A 345 5.34 -37.13 -14.31
CA MET A 345 5.73 -35.77 -13.94
C MET A 345 5.32 -35.47 -12.51
N TYR A 346 6.28 -35.02 -11.72
CA TYR A 346 6.11 -34.53 -10.36
C TYR A 346 6.23 -33.01 -10.40
N THR A 347 5.18 -32.32 -9.96
CA THR A 347 5.14 -30.85 -9.90
C THR A 347 5.07 -30.40 -8.45
N CYS A 348 5.98 -29.50 -8.08
CA CYS A 348 5.92 -28.77 -6.83
C CYS A 348 5.51 -27.33 -7.11
N THR A 349 4.45 -26.86 -6.45
CA THR A 349 4.02 -25.48 -6.44
C THR A 349 4.35 -24.87 -5.08
N ALA A 350 5.18 -23.83 -5.06
CA ALA A 350 5.50 -23.07 -3.86
C ALA A 350 4.76 -21.74 -3.86
N GLN A 351 4.04 -21.44 -2.78
CA GLN A 351 3.14 -20.29 -2.67
C GLN A 351 3.46 -19.41 -1.44
N ASN A 352 3.33 -18.10 -1.59
CA ASN A 352 3.32 -17.12 -0.51
C ASN A 352 2.30 -16.00 -0.80
N LEU A 353 2.28 -14.94 0.03
CA LEU A 353 1.35 -13.81 -0.11
C LEU A 353 1.50 -12.97 -1.40
N GLN A 354 2.55 -13.19 -2.20
CA GLN A 354 2.75 -12.53 -3.50
C GLN A 354 2.35 -13.42 -4.68
N GLY A 355 2.09 -14.70 -4.45
CA GLY A 355 1.67 -15.65 -5.48
C GLY A 355 2.39 -16.98 -5.38
N ALA A 356 2.28 -17.76 -6.46
CA ALA A 356 2.82 -19.11 -6.54
C ALA A 356 3.69 -19.29 -7.78
N LYS A 357 4.66 -20.20 -7.69
CA LYS A 357 5.41 -20.72 -8.84
C LYS A 357 5.50 -22.23 -8.78
N SER A 358 5.46 -22.85 -9.94
CA SER A 358 5.52 -24.30 -10.08
C SER A 358 6.76 -24.73 -10.83
N VAL A 359 7.35 -25.84 -10.41
CA VAL A 359 8.48 -26.50 -11.07
C VAL A 359 8.21 -27.99 -11.13
N SER A 360 8.63 -28.61 -12.23
CA SER A 360 8.34 -30.03 -12.48
C SER A 360 9.61 -30.81 -12.79
N THR A 361 9.60 -32.10 -12.46
CA THR A 361 10.63 -33.07 -12.85
C THR A 361 9.95 -34.38 -13.26
N THR A 362 10.57 -35.13 -14.17
CA THR A 362 10.03 -36.41 -14.65
C THR A 362 10.87 -37.55 -14.11
N VAL A 363 10.22 -38.56 -13.53
CA VAL A 363 10.88 -39.78 -13.04
C VAL A 363 10.38 -40.97 -13.83
N LYS A 364 11.31 -41.82 -14.28
CA LYS A 364 11.01 -43.09 -14.94
C LYS A 364 11.05 -44.25 -13.95
N VAL A 365 10.16 -45.23 -14.11
CA VAL A 365 10.18 -46.44 -13.29
C VAL A 365 10.70 -47.59 -14.15
N VAL A 366 11.81 -48.20 -13.72
CA VAL A 366 12.49 -49.26 -14.47
C VAL A 366 12.32 -50.62 -13.79
N PRO A 367 12.19 -51.72 -14.56
CA PRO A 367 12.15 -53.05 -13.98
C PRO A 367 13.41 -53.34 -13.17
N LYS A 368 13.27 -54.01 -12.02
CA LYS A 368 14.43 -54.49 -11.24
C LYS A 368 15.25 -55.47 -12.09
N VAL A 369 16.49 -55.11 -12.41
CA VAL A 369 17.42 -56.01 -13.10
C VAL A 369 17.78 -57.14 -12.15
N LYS A 370 17.36 -58.37 -12.48
CA LYS A 370 17.81 -59.56 -11.76
C LYS A 370 19.32 -59.75 -12.00
N PRO A 371 20.17 -59.88 -10.96
CA PRO A 371 21.58 -60.15 -11.15
C PRO A 371 21.75 -61.48 -11.92
N LYS A 372 22.54 -61.45 -13.01
CA LYS A 372 22.91 -62.67 -13.75
C LYS A 372 23.65 -63.62 -12.81
N LYS A 373 23.08 -64.80 -12.56
CA LYS A 373 23.76 -65.91 -11.88
C LYS A 373 25.11 -66.17 -12.57
N PRO A 374 26.23 -66.27 -11.85
CA PRO A 374 27.50 -66.69 -12.45
C PRO A 374 27.32 -68.07 -13.07
N LEU A 375 27.74 -68.23 -14.32
CA LEU A 375 27.77 -69.52 -15.01
C LEU A 375 28.82 -70.37 -14.30
N THR A 376 28.41 -71.29 -13.43
CA THR A 376 29.30 -72.32 -12.87
C THR A 376 29.64 -73.29 -13.98
N ASN A 377 30.86 -73.21 -14.52
CA ASN A 377 31.43 -74.24 -15.38
C ASN A 377 31.50 -75.55 -14.58
N LYS A 378 30.72 -76.56 -14.98
CA LYS A 378 30.94 -77.95 -14.57
C LYS A 378 32.07 -78.50 -15.43
N THR A 379 33.27 -78.58 -14.87
CA THR A 379 34.36 -79.41 -15.40
C THR A 379 34.00 -80.87 -15.13
N LYS A 380 34.01 -81.70 -16.18
CA LYS A 380 33.77 -83.15 -16.11
C LYS A 380 35.11 -83.88 -16.11
#